data_AF-A0A645BR01-F1
#
_entry.id   AF-A0A645BR01-F1
#
_cell.length_a   1.000
_cell.length_b   1.000
_cell.length_c   1.000
_cell.angle_alpha   90.00
_cell.angle_beta   90.00
_cell.angle_gamma   90.00
#
_symmetry.space_group_name_H-M   'P 1'
#
loop_
_entity.id
_entity.type
_entity.pdbx_description
1 polymer ?
#
loop_
_entity_poly.entity_id
_entity_poly.type
_entity_poly.pdbx_seq_one_letter_code
_entity_poly.pdbx_strand_id
1 'polypeptide(L)' 'MKINKRDILVIAIPIVIAAIAYGFLPPQIPRQFGFDGKVNSYMNKEFIFLLALLPYAVFKSYEIKHRK' A
#
# COMPACT_ATOMS: atom_id res chain seq x y z
N MET A 1 18.71 4.39 -11.39
CA MET A 1 18.85 4.54 -9.92
C MET A 1 19.32 3.20 -9.37
N LYS A 2 20.40 3.14 -8.58
CA LYS A 2 20.78 1.90 -7.89
C LYS A 2 19.86 1.72 -6.67
N ILE A 3 19.17 0.58 -6.59
CA ILE A 3 18.38 0.21 -5.42
C ILE A 3 19.35 -0.09 -4.28
N ASN A 4 19.15 0.52 -3.11
CA ASN A 4 19.97 0.29 -1.93
C ASN A 4 19.22 -0.51 -0.85
N LYS A 5 19.90 -0.86 0.25
CA LYS A 5 19.28 -1.63 1.35
C LYS A 5 18.06 -0.93 1.97
N ARG A 6 18.05 0.40 2.04
CA ARG A 6 16.91 1.17 2.57
C ARG A 6 15.71 1.07 1.65
N ASP A 7 15.92 1.19 0.34
CA ASP A 7 14.87 1.00 -0.67
C ASP A 7 14.21 -0.39 -0.54
N ILE A 8 15.03 -1.43 -0.36
CA ILE A 8 14.55 -2.80 -0.15
C ILE A 8 13.68 -2.90 1.11
N LEU A 9 14.12 -2.32 2.23
CA LEU A 9 13.36 -2.35 3.49
C LEU A 9 12.02 -1.61 3.36
N VAL A 10 12.02 -0.45 2.70
CA VAL A 10 10.80 0.36 2.50
C VAL A 10 9.78 -0.34 1.60
N ILE A 11 10.20 -1.24 0.71
CA ILE A 11 9.30 -2.08 -0.09
C ILE A 11 8.89 -3.35 0.68
N ALA A 12 9.86 -4.06 1.25
CA ALA A 12 9.64 -5.39 1.83
C ALA A 12 8.74 -5.34 3.07
N ILE A 13 8.93 -4.35 3.95
CA ILE A 13 8.15 -4.25 5.20
C ILE A 13 6.64 -4.09 4.91
N PRO A 14 6.18 -3.12 4.08
CA PRO A 14 4.77 -3.02 3.71
C PRO A 14 4.21 -4.28 3.03
N ILE A 15 4.99 -4.93 2.17
CA ILE A 15 4.56 -6.15 1.46
C ILE A 15 4.36 -7.30 2.45
N VAL A 16 5.26 -7.49 3.41
CA VAL A 16 5.12 -8.49 4.47
C VAL A 16 3.89 -8.20 5.33
N ILE A 17 3.67 -6.94 5.71
CA ILE A 17 2.48 -6.54 6.47
C ILE A 17 1.20 -6.84 5.67
N ALA A 18 1.18 -6.50 4.38
CA ALA A 18 0.05 -6.78 3.49
C ALA A 18 -0.21 -8.28 3.34
N ALA A 19 0.85 -9.11 3.24
CA ALA A 19 0.74 -10.55 3.16
C ALA A 19 0.14 -11.16 4.44
N ILE A 20 0.57 -10.68 5.61
CA ILE A 20 -0.01 -11.10 6.89
C ILE A 20 -1.49 -10.69 6.94
N ALA A 21 -1.81 -9.44 6.61
CA ALA A 21 -3.19 -8.93 6.61
C ALA A 21 -4.09 -9.69 5.62
N TYR A 22 -3.58 -10.12 4.47
CA TYR A 22 -4.33 -10.84 3.44
C TYR A 22 -5.00 -12.12 3.96
N GLY A 23 -4.35 -12.82 4.90
CA GLY A 23 -4.89 -14.03 5.53
C GLY A 23 -6.11 -13.76 6.41
N PHE A 24 -6.25 -12.55 6.94
CA PHE A 24 -7.36 -12.14 7.80
C PHE A 24 -8.45 -11.37 7.08
N LEU A 25 -8.20 -10.95 5.83
CA LEU A 25 -9.15 -10.14 5.07
C LEU A 25 -10.20 -11.00 4.34
N PRO A 26 -11.47 -10.56 4.35
CA PRO A 26 -12.51 -11.16 3.52
C PRO A 26 -12.18 -10.98 2.02
N PRO A 27 -12.73 -11.81 1.12
CA PRO A 27 -12.45 -11.71 -0.32
C PRO A 27 -12.70 -10.32 -0.91
N GLN A 28 -13.64 -9.56 -0.35
CA GLN A 28 -13.93 -8.20 -0.73
C GLN A 28 -13.84 -7.25 0.46
N ILE A 29 -13.19 -6.12 0.24
CA ILE A 29 -12.98 -5.05 1.23
C ILE A 29 -13.71 -3.77 0.80
N PRO A 30 -14.28 -3.01 1.75
CA PRO A 30 -14.89 -1.73 1.44
C PRO A 30 -13.84 -0.75 0.92
N ARG A 31 -14.06 -0.18 -0.26
CA ARG A 31 -13.16 0.80 -0.89
C ARG A 31 -13.57 2.22 -0.55
N GLN A 32 -14.88 2.50 -0.55
CA GLN A 32 -15.41 3.83 -0.34
C GLN A 32 -16.61 3.78 0.60
N PHE A 33 -16.58 4.63 1.62
CA PHE A 33 -17.72 4.90 2.48
C PHE A 33 -18.43 6.17 1.99
N GLY A 34 -19.76 6.13 1.95
CA GLY A 34 -20.60 7.28 1.68
C GLY A 34 -20.67 8.24 2.85
N PHE A 35 -21.18 9.44 2.59
CA PHE A 35 -21.45 10.44 3.64
C PHE A 35 -22.53 10.00 4.63
N ASP A 36 -23.32 8.99 4.26
CA ASP A 36 -24.29 8.30 5.11
C ASP A 36 -23.67 7.18 5.96
N GLY A 37 -22.36 6.98 5.88
CA GLY A 37 -21.62 5.95 6.60
C GLY A 37 -21.77 4.53 6.01
N LYS A 38 -22.52 4.37 4.91
CA LYS A 38 -22.67 3.08 4.24
C LYS A 38 -21.51 2.81 3.30
N VAL A 39 -21.22 1.54 3.04
CA VAL A 39 -20.22 1.16 2.04
C VAL A 39 -20.82 1.34 0.66
N ASN A 40 -20.30 2.30 -0.11
CA ASN A 40 -20.76 2.60 -1.46
C ASN A 40 -20.07 1.72 -2.51
N SER A 41 -18.88 1.21 -2.23
CA SER A 41 -18.18 0.30 -3.14
C SER A 41 -17.25 -0.68 -2.42
N TYR A 42 -17.13 -1.86 -3.03
CA TYR A 42 -16.23 -2.93 -2.60
C TYR A 42 -15.14 -3.18 -3.65
N MET A 43 -14.07 -3.83 -3.23
CA MET A 43 -12.96 -4.21 -4.08
C MET A 43 -12.35 -5.52 -3.61
N ASN A 44 -11.75 -6.27 -4.52
CA ASN A 44 -11.05 -7.50 -4.16
C ASN A 44 -9.85 -7.21 -3.26
N LYS A 45 -9.62 -8.10 -2.28
CA LYS A 45 -8.58 -7.92 -1.26
C LYS A 45 -7.16 -7.92 -1.82
N GLU A 46 -6.92 -8.45 -3.02
CA GLU A 46 -5.60 -8.44 -3.68
C GLU A 46 -5.07 -7.01 -3.91
N PHE A 47 -5.97 -6.01 -3.96
CA PHE A 47 -5.58 -4.61 -4.13
C PHE A 47 -4.66 -4.09 -3.01
N ILE A 48 -4.69 -4.70 -1.81
CA ILE A 48 -3.81 -4.28 -0.71
C ILE A 48 -2.32 -4.39 -1.05
N PHE A 49 -1.94 -5.30 -1.96
CA PHE A 49 -0.54 -5.43 -2.41
C PHE A 49 -0.12 -4.27 -3.30
N LEU A 50 -1.04 -3.69 -4.08
CA LEU A 50 -0.78 -2.47 -4.83
C LEU A 50 -0.60 -1.29 -3.86
N LEU A 51 -1.46 -1.20 -2.84
CA LEU A 51 -1.34 -0.18 -1.79
C LEU A 51 -0.04 -0.32 -0.99
N ALA A 52 0.45 -1.54 -0.76
CA ALA A 52 1.70 -1.79 -0.08
C ALA A 52 2.93 -1.18 -0.79
N LEU A 53 2.83 -0.86 -2.08
CA LEU A 53 3.89 -0.17 -2.82
C LEU A 53 3.86 1.36 -2.64
N LEU A 54 2.76 1.94 -2.14
CA LEU A 54 2.63 3.39 -1.95
C LEU A 54 3.71 4.00 -1.04
N PRO A 55 4.09 3.41 0.11
CA PRO A 55 5.14 3.97 0.95
C PRO A 55 6.46 4.14 0.20
N TYR A 56 6.83 3.18 -0.64
CA TYR A 56 8.04 3.28 -1.46
C TYR A 56 7.91 4.36 -2.54
N ALA A 57 6.77 4.43 -3.22
CA ALA A 57 6.51 5.49 -4.20
C ALA A 57 6.65 6.88 -3.57
N VAL A 58 6.01 7.10 -2.42
CA VAL A 58 6.10 8.34 -1.65
C VAL A 58 7.54 8.61 -1.20
N PHE A 59 8.20 7.63 -0.58
CA PHE A 59 9.60 7.75 -0.15
C PHE A 59 10.52 8.20 -1.29
N LYS A 60 10.37 7.58 -2.47
CA LYS A 60 11.12 7.98 -3.66
C LYS A 60 10.80 9.36 -4.17
N SER A 61 9.52 9.75 -4.21
CA SER A 61 9.12 11.10 -4.60
C SER A 61 9.73 12.16 -3.68
N TYR A 62 9.78 11.91 -2.37
CA TYR A 62 10.46 12.79 -1.41
C TYR A 62 11.98 12.83 -1.63
N GLU A 63 12.64 11.67 -1.82
CA GLU A 63 14.09 11.62 -2.08
C GLU A 63 14.46 12.41 -3.34
N ILE A 64 13.68 12.28 -4.41
CA ILE A 64 13.89 13.02 -5.67
C ILE A 64 13.70 14.52 -5.46
N LYS A 65 12.68 14.92 -4.70
CA LYS A 65 12.38 16.34 -4.43
C LYS A 65 13.47 17.02 -3.59
N HIS A 66 14.06 16.31 -2.63
CA HIS A 66 15.07 16.84 -1.70
C HIS A 66 16.53 16.58 -2.13
N ARG A 67 16.76 15.89 -3.26
CA ARG A 67 18.09 15.76 -3.89
C ARG A 67 18.45 16.92 -4.83
N LYS A 68 17.55 17.89 -5.01
CA LYS A 68 17.85 19.20 -5.62
C LYS A 68 18.30 20.16 -4.53
#